data_AF-A8PUJ7-F1
#
_entry.id   AF-A8PUJ7-F1
#
_cell.length_a   1.000
_cell.length_b   1.000
_cell.length_c   1.000
_cell.angle_alpha   90.00
_cell.angle_beta   90.00
_cell.angle_gamma   90.00
#
_symmetry.space_group_name_H-M   'P 1'
#
loop_
_entity.id
_entity.type
_entity.pdbx_description
1 polymer ?
#
loop_
_entity_poly.entity_id
_entity_poly.type
_entity_poly.pdbx_seq_one_letter_code
_entity_poly.pdbx_strand_id
1 'polypeptide(L)'
;MLRRYLKRGTVRRIQCARYSQKASDKLFEDAVREEAQESSVKTPLVLQDPNDPVWTGDERLEHTVLRMLMDKYKPLRRQEDGRTAEKNRLARAQKPTDLPTTTSLEEHSRHTILKPHTPQGQPWNAVYVRPSHATSNEPQVYRGKYLSPESHKSDMAKQLAKRGITSSQLALDDRKAMGELRDSLRRSLHRDRIEKAMDIRLLRYDKTRLADAKEKPQDEEVKLPSSSQQPFLAMVGATKGLAGIAEQKIVEALKSGQLQANSLRGRPIPRDYNETNPYLQREEFVLNRMIQRQGAMPPWVQLNNDMQRDILFLRQRVQHAWICRALKNLDETNAWLDLAPVGVQWHAKSNDADNDLPSFRIEPRNEAEQRTLEWVRAFRDAAWIPARVNIP
;
A
#
# COMPACT_ATOMS: atom_id res chain seq x y z
N MET A 1 25.77 43.19 79.35
CA MET A 1 25.96 43.90 78.06
C MET A 1 26.99 43.12 77.24
N LEU A 2 26.57 42.26 76.31
CA LEU A 2 26.42 42.48 74.85
C LEU A 2 27.73 42.50 74.03
N ARG A 3 27.93 41.40 73.29
CA ARG A 3 28.37 41.23 71.87
C ARG A 3 29.79 41.67 71.44
N ARG A 4 30.61 40.69 71.00
CA ARG A 4 30.97 40.28 69.59
C ARG A 4 31.98 41.22 68.88
N TYR A 5 33.07 40.67 68.33
CA TYR A 5 33.20 40.33 66.90
C TYR A 5 34.63 39.83 66.50
N LEU A 6 34.58 38.71 65.76
CA LEU A 6 35.43 38.10 64.72
C LEU A 6 36.99 38.09 64.74
N LYS A 7 37.50 36.84 64.69
CA LYS A 7 38.88 36.40 64.35
C LYS A 7 39.13 36.40 62.83
N ARG A 8 40.33 36.81 62.42
CA ARG A 8 40.91 36.65 61.08
C ARG A 8 41.40 35.21 60.87
N GLY A 9 41.16 34.65 59.68
CA GLY A 9 41.67 33.35 59.25
C GLY A 9 42.28 33.44 57.84
N THR A 10 43.53 33.01 57.72
CA THR A 10 44.37 32.96 56.52
C THR A 10 43.93 31.88 55.54
N VAL A 11 43.88 32.21 54.25
CA VAL A 11 43.53 31.29 53.14
C VAL A 11 44.78 30.54 52.66
N ARG A 12 44.80 29.21 52.84
CA ARG A 12 45.73 28.31 52.14
C ARG A 12 45.02 27.72 50.91
N ARG A 13 45.67 27.85 49.75
CA ARG A 13 45.23 27.28 48.47
C ARG A 13 45.49 25.77 48.49
N ILE A 14 44.43 24.99 48.61
CA ILE A 14 44.48 23.52 48.52
C ILE A 14 44.22 23.14 47.05
N GLN A 15 45.20 22.54 46.40
CA GLN A 15 45.00 21.83 45.14
C GLN A 15 44.22 20.55 45.45
N CYS A 16 42.94 20.50 45.07
CA CYS A 16 42.19 19.26 45.07
C CYS A 16 42.55 18.46 43.82
N ALA A 17 43.29 17.37 44.01
CA ALA A 17 43.40 16.29 43.03
C ALA A 17 41.99 15.73 42.76
N ARG A 18 41.48 15.95 41.55
CA ARG A 18 40.19 15.41 41.11
C ARG A 18 40.35 13.93 40.77
N TYR A 19 40.15 13.07 41.76
CA TYR A 19 39.76 11.68 41.50
C TYR A 19 38.23 11.62 41.43
N SER A 20 37.71 11.56 40.21
CA SER A 20 36.35 11.10 39.93
C SER A 20 36.23 10.87 38.43
N GLN A 21 36.94 9.87 37.90
CA GLN A 21 36.47 9.21 36.68
C GLN A 21 35.22 8.41 37.06
N LYS A 22 34.08 9.09 37.13
CA LYS A 22 32.79 8.42 37.21
C LYS A 22 32.54 7.81 35.85
N ALA A 23 32.03 6.58 35.83
CA ALA A 23 31.55 5.94 34.61
C ALA A 23 30.58 6.83 33.80
N SER A 24 29.90 7.77 34.46
CA SER A 24 29.07 8.79 33.83
C SER A 24 29.82 9.72 32.88
N ASP A 25 31.04 10.15 33.20
CA ASP A 25 31.77 11.12 32.37
C ASP A 25 32.20 10.49 31.05
N LYS A 26 32.53 9.20 31.08
CA LYS A 26 32.78 8.40 29.88
C LYS A 26 31.53 8.22 29.03
N LEU A 27 30.35 8.05 29.65
CA LEU A 27 29.07 8.00 28.95
C LEU A 27 28.71 9.34 28.30
N PHE A 28 29.02 10.47 28.95
CA PHE A 28 28.80 11.78 28.37
C PHE A 28 29.76 12.08 27.22
N GLU A 29 31.03 11.69 27.32
CA GLU A 29 31.96 11.79 26.19
C GLU A 29 31.60 10.84 25.03
N ASP A 30 31.12 9.63 25.33
CA ASP A 30 30.63 8.69 24.32
C ASP A 30 29.38 9.24 23.62
N ALA A 31 28.44 9.84 24.37
CA ALA A 31 27.24 10.50 23.83
C ALA A 31 27.58 11.70 22.94
N VAL A 32 28.55 12.54 23.33
CA VAL A 32 29.02 13.67 22.49
C VAL A 32 29.71 13.16 21.21
N ARG A 33 30.44 12.04 21.28
CA ARG A 33 31.03 11.39 20.09
C ARG A 33 29.97 10.76 19.18
N GLU A 34 28.92 10.19 19.75
CA GLU A 34 27.77 9.69 18.97
C GLU A 34 26.99 10.83 18.32
N GLU A 35 26.70 11.94 19.01
CA GLU A 35 26.05 13.12 18.40
C GLU A 35 26.92 13.73 17.27
N ALA A 36 28.24 13.79 17.45
CA ALA A 36 29.16 14.25 16.41
C ALA A 36 29.19 13.30 15.21
N GLN A 37 29.15 11.98 15.42
CA GLN A 37 29.06 11.00 14.33
C GLN A 37 27.69 11.01 13.64
N GLU A 38 26.58 11.12 14.38
CA GLU A 38 25.23 11.27 13.82
C GLU A 38 25.08 12.56 13.01
N SER A 39 25.75 13.66 13.42
CA SER A 39 25.79 14.89 12.63
C SER A 39 26.47 14.72 11.26
N SER A 40 27.37 13.72 11.13
CA SER A 40 28.04 13.35 9.88
C SER A 40 27.27 12.31 9.06
N VAL A 41 26.51 11.41 9.72
CA VAL A 41 25.57 10.48 9.09
C VAL A 41 24.21 11.15 8.96
N LYS A 42 24.17 12.31 8.30
CA LYS A 42 22.92 12.77 7.70
C LYS A 42 22.67 11.85 6.52
N THR A 43 21.82 10.85 6.71
CA THR A 43 20.98 10.38 5.59
C THR A 43 20.51 11.62 4.85
N PRO A 44 20.63 11.70 3.52
CA PRO A 44 20.26 12.91 2.81
C PRO A 44 18.80 13.16 3.16
N LEU A 45 18.57 14.13 4.05
CA LEU A 45 17.27 14.71 4.26
C LEU A 45 16.99 15.30 2.90
N VAL A 46 16.11 14.63 2.16
CA VAL A 46 15.50 15.19 0.96
C VAL A 46 15.01 16.56 1.43
N LEU A 47 15.71 17.60 0.99
CA LEU A 47 15.31 18.96 1.23
C LEU A 47 13.92 19.05 0.60
N GLN A 48 12.88 19.20 1.43
CA GLN A 48 11.55 19.42 0.90
C GLN A 48 11.63 20.68 0.04
N ASP A 49 11.27 20.55 -1.24
CA ASP A 49 11.25 21.71 -2.12
C ASP A 49 10.34 22.77 -1.49
N PRO A 50 10.77 24.04 -1.37
CA PRO A 50 9.97 25.08 -0.72
C PRO A 50 8.65 25.38 -1.47
N ASN A 51 8.51 24.88 -2.70
CA ASN A 51 7.29 24.95 -3.51
C ASN A 51 6.39 23.71 -3.38
N ASP A 52 6.80 22.67 -2.65
CA ASP A 52 5.92 21.52 -2.43
C ASP A 52 4.82 21.91 -1.44
N PRO A 53 3.54 21.78 -1.84
CA PRO A 53 2.43 22.07 -0.94
C PRO A 53 2.42 21.11 0.25
N VAL A 54 1.97 21.60 1.40
CA VAL A 54 1.81 20.79 2.62
C VAL A 54 0.87 19.62 2.34
N TRP A 55 1.26 18.41 2.74
CA TRP A 55 0.51 17.18 2.50
C TRP A 55 -0.92 17.26 3.05
N THR A 56 -1.92 17.15 2.17
CA THR A 56 -3.35 17.25 2.48
C THR A 56 -4.03 15.90 2.76
N GLY A 57 -3.27 14.83 3.00
CA GLY A 57 -3.79 13.46 3.13
C GLY A 57 -3.97 12.75 1.78
N ASP A 58 -4.49 13.46 0.77
CA ASP A 58 -4.57 12.97 -0.61
C ASP A 58 -3.32 13.33 -1.41
N GLU A 59 -2.67 12.32 -2.02
CA GLU A 59 -1.51 12.53 -2.90
C GLU A 59 -1.96 13.22 -4.21
N ARG A 60 -1.19 14.21 -4.71
CA ARG A 60 -1.43 14.80 -6.03
C ARG A 60 -1.29 13.74 -7.12
N LEU A 61 -2.07 13.90 -8.20
CA LEU A 61 -2.06 12.99 -9.34
C LEU A 61 -0.67 12.81 -9.97
N GLU A 62 0.14 13.86 -9.98
CA GLU A 62 1.52 13.81 -10.51
C GLU A 62 2.39 12.85 -9.70
N HIS A 63 2.32 12.91 -8.36
CA HIS A 63 3.06 12.02 -7.48
C HIS A 63 2.53 10.59 -7.53
N THR A 64 1.22 10.39 -7.68
CA THR A 64 0.65 9.05 -7.83
C THR A 64 1.08 8.41 -9.14
N VAL A 65 1.05 9.15 -10.26
CA VAL A 65 1.54 8.68 -11.57
C VAL A 65 3.04 8.40 -11.52
N LEU A 66 3.84 9.30 -10.94
CA LEU A 66 5.29 9.10 -10.79
C LEU A 66 5.60 7.84 -9.97
N ARG A 67 4.88 7.63 -8.87
CA ARG A 67 5.00 6.41 -8.05
C ARG A 67 4.61 5.16 -8.82
N MET A 68 3.51 5.20 -9.59
CA MET A 68 3.10 4.08 -10.44
C MET A 68 4.16 3.76 -11.51
N LEU A 69 4.77 4.77 -12.13
CA LEU A 69 5.84 4.59 -13.10
C LEU A 69 7.12 4.03 -12.46
N MET A 70 7.52 4.56 -11.30
CA MET A 70 8.69 4.07 -10.57
C MET A 70 8.48 2.64 -10.04
N ASP A 71 7.28 2.29 -9.61
CA ASP A 71 6.96 0.94 -9.17
C ASP A 71 6.84 -0.06 -10.35
N LYS A 72 6.47 0.38 -11.57
CA LYS A 72 6.49 -0.47 -12.79
C LYS A 72 7.89 -0.99 -13.11
N TYR A 73 8.92 -0.19 -12.88
CA TYR A 73 10.31 -0.56 -13.11
C TYR A 73 11.01 -1.10 -11.87
N LYS A 74 10.28 -1.30 -10.77
CA LYS A 74 10.84 -1.90 -9.57
C LYS A 74 11.10 -3.38 -9.85
N PRO A 75 12.35 -3.86 -9.76
CA PRO A 75 12.63 -5.27 -9.97
C PRO A 75 11.82 -6.10 -8.96
N LEU A 76 11.16 -7.16 -9.44
CA LEU A 76 10.50 -8.12 -8.55
C LEU A 76 11.55 -8.64 -7.57
N ARG A 77 11.31 -8.41 -6.27
CA ARG A 77 12.15 -8.98 -5.22
C ARG A 77 12.10 -10.50 -5.36
N ARG A 78 13.21 -11.14 -5.77
CA ARG A 78 13.32 -12.59 -5.69
C ARG A 78 13.25 -12.95 -4.21
N GLN A 79 12.71 -14.12 -3.90
CA GLN A 79 12.56 -14.59 -2.52
C GLN A 79 13.92 -14.64 -1.76
N GLU A 80 15.03 -14.75 -2.51
CA GLU A 80 16.41 -14.68 -2.02
C GLU A 80 16.80 -13.27 -1.54
N ASP A 81 16.29 -12.22 -2.17
CA ASP A 81 16.55 -10.82 -1.80
C ASP A 81 15.84 -10.46 -0.48
N GLY A 82 14.69 -11.08 -0.20
CA GLY A 82 13.99 -10.95 1.08
C GLY A 82 14.81 -11.50 2.25
N ARG A 83 15.40 -12.68 2.08
CA ARG A 83 16.31 -13.27 3.08
C ARG A 83 17.57 -12.42 3.27
N THR A 84 18.10 -11.85 2.20
CA THR A 84 19.30 -11.00 2.25
C THR A 84 19.01 -9.66 2.94
N ALA A 85 17.86 -9.05 2.67
CA ALA A 85 17.42 -7.82 3.33
C ALA A 85 17.13 -8.03 4.83
N GLU A 86 16.48 -9.13 5.21
CA GLU A 86 16.30 -9.47 6.62
C GLU A 86 17.61 -9.79 7.32
N LYS A 87 18.53 -10.51 6.65
CA LYS A 87 19.88 -10.79 7.16
C LYS A 87 20.69 -9.51 7.38
N ASN A 88 20.58 -8.52 6.48
CA ASN A 88 21.22 -7.22 6.63
C ASN A 88 20.61 -6.39 7.77
N ARG A 89 19.29 -6.46 7.99
CA ARG A 89 18.60 -5.85 9.14
C ARG A 89 19.05 -6.48 10.47
N LEU A 90 19.16 -7.80 10.51
CA LEU A 90 19.59 -8.57 11.68
C LEU A 90 21.09 -8.38 11.98
N ALA A 91 21.92 -8.20 10.94
CA ALA A 91 23.35 -7.92 11.09
C ALA A 91 23.65 -6.53 11.67
N ARG A 92 22.72 -5.58 11.52
CA ARG A 92 22.81 -4.23 12.08
C ARG A 92 22.33 -4.13 13.53
N ALA A 93 21.83 -5.22 14.13
CA ALA A 93 21.55 -5.25 15.56
C ALA A 93 22.87 -5.12 16.34
N GLN A 94 22.86 -4.33 17.43
CA GLN A 94 24.02 -4.17 18.31
C GLN A 94 24.47 -5.55 18.81
N LYS A 95 25.70 -5.94 18.47
CA LYS A 95 26.35 -7.10 19.10
C LYS A 95 26.84 -6.66 20.48
N PRO A 96 26.65 -7.46 21.54
CA PRO A 96 27.22 -7.15 22.85
C PRO A 96 28.73 -7.01 22.72
N THR A 97 29.29 -5.96 23.31
CA THR A 97 30.71 -5.65 23.31
C THR A 97 31.49 -6.79 23.96
N ASP A 98 32.27 -7.54 23.18
CA ASP A 98 33.21 -8.51 23.73
C ASP A 98 34.28 -7.76 24.55
N LEU A 99 34.46 -8.19 25.80
CA LEU A 99 35.45 -7.61 26.71
C LEU A 99 36.85 -7.65 26.09
N PRO A 100 37.64 -6.57 26.19
CA PRO A 100 38.99 -6.53 25.62
C PRO A 100 39.91 -7.48 26.38
N THR A 101 40.26 -8.58 25.74
CA THR A 101 41.47 -9.33 26.06
C THR A 101 42.65 -8.47 25.63
N THR A 102 43.34 -7.85 26.58
CA THR A 102 44.67 -7.29 26.33
C THR A 102 45.66 -7.91 27.30
N THR A 103 46.60 -8.61 26.69
CA THR A 103 47.84 -9.08 27.27
C THR A 103 48.78 -7.88 27.37
N SER A 104 49.06 -7.41 28.58
CA SER A 104 50.36 -6.81 28.90
C SER A 104 50.55 -6.76 30.41
N LEU A 105 51.68 -7.33 30.82
CA LEU A 105 52.25 -7.40 32.16
C LEU A 105 52.14 -6.06 32.91
N GLU A 106 51.65 -6.09 34.15
CA GLU A 106 52.37 -5.56 35.31
C GLU A 106 51.70 -5.98 36.63
N GLU A 107 52.54 -6.41 37.57
CA GLU A 107 52.23 -7.09 38.80
C GLU A 107 51.77 -6.13 39.91
N HIS A 108 50.53 -6.23 40.36
CA HIS A 108 50.14 -5.72 41.68
C HIS A 108 49.20 -6.70 42.41
N SER A 109 49.78 -7.44 43.35
CA SER A 109 49.20 -7.91 44.62
C SER A 109 47.87 -8.71 44.62
N ARG A 110 48.02 -10.02 44.38
CA ARG A 110 47.44 -11.19 45.10
C ARG A 110 46.05 -11.04 45.78
N HIS A 111 45.00 -11.25 44.99
CA HIS A 111 43.89 -12.10 45.43
C HIS A 111 43.89 -13.36 44.54
N THR A 112 44.37 -14.47 45.10
CA THR A 112 44.47 -15.75 44.36
C THR A 112 43.08 -16.32 44.11
N ILE A 113 42.53 -16.05 42.93
CA ILE A 113 41.38 -16.80 42.40
C ILE A 113 41.93 -18.18 42.00
N LEU A 114 41.85 -19.14 42.93
CA LEU A 114 42.26 -20.52 42.67
C LEU A 114 41.26 -21.16 41.70
N LYS A 115 41.73 -21.57 40.53
CA LYS A 115 40.94 -22.34 39.57
C LYS A 115 40.70 -23.76 40.13
N PRO A 116 39.54 -24.38 39.88
CA PRO A 116 39.27 -25.75 40.32
C PRO A 116 40.35 -26.69 39.76
N HIS A 117 40.94 -27.51 40.63
CA HIS A 117 41.99 -28.46 40.26
C HIS A 117 41.37 -29.83 39.99
N THR A 118 41.71 -30.43 38.84
CA THR A 118 41.42 -31.84 38.52
C THR A 118 42.45 -32.76 39.19
N PRO A 119 42.06 -33.70 40.06
CA PRO A 119 43.00 -34.66 40.66
C PRO A 119 43.68 -35.51 39.59
N GLN A 120 44.96 -35.83 39.79
CA GLN A 120 45.72 -36.72 38.90
C GLN A 120 45.02 -38.09 38.83
N GLY A 121 44.63 -38.51 37.62
CA GLY A 121 43.99 -39.82 37.34
C GLY A 121 42.48 -39.80 37.08
N GLN A 122 41.78 -38.66 37.26
CA GLN A 122 40.34 -38.54 36.92
C GLN A 122 40.03 -37.19 36.25
N PRO A 123 40.22 -37.08 34.92
CA PRO A 123 40.19 -35.78 34.24
C PRO A 123 38.81 -35.12 34.17
N TRP A 124 37.73 -35.86 34.43
CA TRP A 124 36.34 -35.36 34.40
C TRP A 124 35.76 -35.00 35.79
N ASN A 125 36.49 -35.26 36.89
CA ASN A 125 36.02 -34.95 38.24
C ASN A 125 36.69 -33.66 38.74
N ALA A 126 36.01 -32.52 38.55
CA ALA A 126 36.46 -31.24 39.11
C ALA A 126 36.16 -31.19 40.62
N VAL A 127 37.20 -31.01 41.44
CA VAL A 127 37.04 -30.80 42.89
C VAL A 127 36.97 -29.29 43.15
N TYR A 128 35.93 -28.86 43.86
CA TYR A 128 35.74 -27.46 44.23
C TYR A 128 36.86 -27.00 45.18
N VAL A 129 37.55 -25.92 44.81
CA VAL A 129 38.58 -25.30 45.64
C VAL A 129 38.03 -23.98 46.21
N ARG A 130 38.01 -23.89 47.54
CA ARG A 130 37.47 -22.74 48.28
C ARG A 130 38.30 -21.48 48.02
N PRO A 131 37.68 -20.36 47.59
CA PRO A 131 38.36 -19.08 47.57
C PRO A 131 38.54 -18.53 49.00
N SER A 132 39.63 -17.80 49.23
CA SER A 132 40.08 -17.36 50.56
C SER A 132 39.09 -16.49 51.35
N HIS A 133 38.08 -15.92 50.69
CA HIS A 133 37.11 -15.00 51.26
C HIS A 133 35.74 -15.63 51.60
N ALA A 134 35.50 -16.90 51.28
CA ALA A 134 34.25 -17.58 51.67
C ALA A 134 34.29 -17.99 53.15
N THR A 135 33.26 -17.68 53.94
CA THR A 135 33.22 -17.93 55.39
C THR A 135 32.56 -19.27 55.79
N SER A 136 31.67 -19.82 54.95
CA SER A 136 31.00 -21.11 55.20
C SER A 136 31.76 -22.30 54.59
N ASN A 137 31.71 -23.46 55.25
CA ASN A 137 32.44 -24.67 54.84
C ASN A 137 31.74 -25.48 53.74
N GLU A 138 30.43 -25.30 53.52
CA GLU A 138 29.65 -26.04 52.52
C GLU A 138 29.39 -25.20 51.26
N PRO A 139 29.50 -25.78 50.05
CA PRO A 139 29.21 -25.07 48.81
C PRO A 139 27.68 -24.87 48.70
N GLN A 140 27.22 -23.63 48.85
CA GLN A 140 25.82 -23.29 48.59
C GLN A 140 25.55 -23.27 47.07
N VAL A 141 25.23 -24.44 46.50
CA VAL A 141 24.85 -24.57 45.09
C VAL A 141 23.33 -24.49 44.98
N TYR A 142 22.82 -23.37 44.44
CA TYR A 142 21.39 -23.26 44.10
C TYR A 142 21.08 -24.18 42.91
N ARG A 143 20.50 -25.35 43.20
CA ARG A 143 19.99 -26.27 42.18
C ARG A 143 18.59 -25.78 41.76
N GLY A 144 18.42 -25.43 40.48
CA GLY A 144 17.10 -25.20 39.92
C GLY A 144 16.21 -26.43 40.14
N LYS A 145 14.96 -26.22 40.55
CA LYS A 145 13.96 -27.30 40.66
C LYS A 145 13.85 -28.01 39.31
N TYR A 146 14.14 -29.30 39.25
CA TYR A 146 13.87 -30.11 38.06
C TYR A 146 12.35 -30.17 37.85
N LEU A 147 11.86 -29.64 36.73
CA LEU A 147 10.51 -29.95 36.25
C LEU A 147 10.47 -31.46 35.95
N SER A 148 9.45 -32.15 36.45
CA SER A 148 9.18 -33.56 36.15
C SER A 148 9.27 -33.82 34.63
N PRO A 149 9.78 -34.98 34.16
CA PRO A 149 9.88 -35.30 32.72
C PRO A 149 8.52 -35.57 32.06
N GLU A 150 7.43 -35.01 32.59
CA GLU A 150 6.17 -34.94 31.87
C GLU A 150 6.37 -34.03 30.66
N SER A 151 6.62 -34.68 29.51
CA SER A 151 6.68 -34.04 28.21
C SER A 151 5.46 -33.15 28.03
N HIS A 152 5.64 -31.83 28.14
CA HIS A 152 4.57 -30.86 27.95
C HIS A 152 4.04 -31.02 26.52
N LYS A 153 2.90 -31.71 26.38
CA LYS A 153 2.19 -31.82 25.10
C LYS A 153 1.97 -30.41 24.56
N SER A 154 2.35 -30.18 23.30
CA SER A 154 2.05 -28.91 22.63
C SER A 154 0.54 -28.65 22.66
N ASP A 155 0.12 -27.38 22.63
CA ASP A 155 -1.30 -27.06 22.70
C ASP A 155 -2.10 -27.70 21.55
N MET A 156 -1.47 -27.89 20.41
CA MET A 156 -2.00 -28.66 19.28
C MET A 156 -2.16 -30.16 19.61
N ALA A 157 -1.18 -30.77 20.29
CA ALA A 157 -1.26 -32.15 20.74
C ALA A 157 -2.37 -32.34 21.80
N LYS A 158 -2.60 -31.35 22.67
CA LYS A 158 -3.73 -31.36 23.61
C LYS A 158 -5.08 -31.27 22.88
N GLN A 159 -5.18 -30.44 21.85
CA GLN A 159 -6.41 -30.28 21.05
C GLN A 159 -6.76 -31.53 20.24
N LEU A 160 -5.75 -32.19 19.65
CA LEU A 160 -5.94 -33.48 18.97
C LEU A 160 -6.34 -34.59 19.95
N ALA A 161 -5.69 -34.64 21.12
CA ALA A 161 -6.04 -35.59 22.17
C ALA A 161 -7.47 -35.38 22.71
N LYS A 162 -7.93 -34.13 22.85
CA LYS A 162 -9.32 -33.79 23.23
C LYS A 162 -10.35 -34.32 22.20
N ARG A 163 -9.93 -34.53 20.95
CA ARG A 163 -10.74 -35.13 19.88
C ARG A 163 -10.54 -36.63 19.72
N GLY A 164 -9.77 -37.27 20.60
CA GLY A 164 -9.45 -38.70 20.54
C GLY A 164 -8.49 -39.08 19.41
N ILE A 165 -7.86 -38.10 18.75
CA ILE A 165 -6.92 -38.35 17.64
C ILE A 165 -5.53 -38.51 18.24
N THR A 166 -5.04 -39.75 18.25
CA THR A 166 -3.65 -40.05 18.65
C THR A 166 -2.69 -39.77 17.49
N SER A 167 -1.42 -39.49 17.79
CA SER A 167 -0.41 -39.17 16.77
C SER A 167 -0.20 -40.29 15.74
N SER A 168 -0.49 -41.55 16.10
CA SER A 168 -0.41 -42.72 15.23
C SER A 168 -1.60 -42.88 14.28
N GLN A 169 -2.71 -42.19 14.51
CA GLN A 169 -3.93 -42.24 13.68
C GLN A 169 -3.97 -41.12 12.62
N LEU A 170 -2.93 -40.29 12.53
CA LEU A 170 -2.83 -39.25 11.52
C LEU A 170 -2.48 -39.87 10.18
N ALA A 171 -3.37 -39.75 9.19
CA ALA A 171 -3.11 -40.18 7.82
C ALA A 171 -2.13 -39.21 7.14
N LEU A 172 -0.83 -39.33 7.45
CA LEU A 172 0.23 -38.44 6.93
C LEU A 172 0.35 -38.49 5.39
N ASP A 173 0.01 -39.63 4.79
CA ASP A 173 0.19 -39.87 3.35
C ASP A 173 -0.97 -39.31 2.49
N ASP A 174 -2.15 -39.10 3.07
CA ASP A 174 -3.33 -38.60 2.35
C ASP A 174 -3.50 -37.08 2.51
N ARG A 175 -3.11 -36.32 1.46
CA ARG A 175 -3.21 -34.85 1.45
C ARG A 175 -4.62 -34.33 1.70
N LYS A 176 -5.66 -35.02 1.18
CA LYS A 176 -7.06 -34.65 1.34
C LYS A 176 -7.54 -34.86 2.79
N ALA A 177 -7.25 -36.02 3.37
CA ALA A 177 -7.58 -36.34 4.76
C ALA A 177 -6.92 -35.35 5.74
N MET A 178 -5.66 -34.96 5.49
CA MET A 178 -4.99 -33.93 6.29
C MET A 178 -5.56 -32.52 6.07
N GLY A 179 -6.15 -32.23 4.90
CA GLY A 179 -6.90 -31.00 4.64
C GLY A 179 -8.17 -30.92 5.48
N GLU A 180 -8.97 -31.99 5.46
CA GLU A 180 -10.20 -32.11 6.25
C GLU A 180 -9.94 -32.07 7.75
N LEU A 181 -8.85 -32.70 8.21
CA LEU A 181 -8.41 -32.62 9.61
C LEU A 181 -8.03 -31.19 9.99
N ARG A 182 -7.29 -30.47 9.15
CA ARG A 182 -6.94 -29.06 9.42
C ARG A 182 -8.17 -28.17 9.46
N ASP A 183 -9.12 -28.37 8.57
CA ASP A 183 -10.32 -27.55 8.51
C ASP A 183 -11.31 -27.88 9.64
N SER A 184 -11.45 -29.16 10.00
CA SER A 184 -12.22 -29.56 11.18
C SER A 184 -11.60 -29.04 12.47
N LEU A 185 -10.26 -29.04 12.55
CA LEU A 185 -9.53 -28.44 13.67
C LEU A 185 -9.77 -26.93 13.72
N ARG A 186 -9.62 -26.19 12.61
CA ARG A 186 -9.91 -24.74 12.58
C ARG A 186 -11.33 -24.42 13.03
N ARG A 187 -12.33 -25.17 12.55
CA ARG A 187 -13.74 -25.02 12.98
C ARG A 187 -13.90 -25.29 14.48
N SER A 188 -13.23 -26.31 15.00
CA SER A 188 -13.26 -26.61 16.44
C SER A 188 -12.63 -25.51 17.30
N LEU A 189 -11.49 -24.96 16.88
CA LEU A 189 -10.81 -23.91 17.64
C LEU A 189 -11.60 -22.62 17.63
N HIS A 190 -12.28 -22.34 16.53
CA HIS A 190 -13.21 -21.22 16.46
C HIS A 190 -14.37 -21.40 17.46
N ARG A 191 -14.97 -22.61 17.51
CA ARG A 191 -16.03 -22.93 18.47
C ARG A 191 -15.55 -22.85 19.93
N ASP A 192 -14.43 -23.48 20.26
CA ASP A 192 -13.84 -23.44 21.61
C ASP A 192 -13.49 -22.00 22.04
N ARG A 193 -13.10 -21.12 21.10
CA ARG A 193 -12.87 -19.69 21.36
C ARG A 193 -14.18 -18.96 21.66
N ILE A 194 -15.27 -19.28 20.98
CA ILE A 194 -16.60 -18.72 21.25
C ILE A 194 -17.12 -19.19 22.60
N GLU A 195 -17.00 -20.49 22.91
CA GLU A 195 -17.42 -21.07 24.20
C GLU A 195 -16.64 -20.42 25.36
N LYS A 196 -15.31 -20.32 25.26
CA LYS A 196 -14.50 -19.59 26.27
C LYS A 196 -14.92 -18.12 26.41
N ALA A 197 -15.27 -17.45 25.32
CA ALA A 197 -15.75 -16.07 25.38
C ALA A 197 -17.13 -15.97 26.05
N MET A 198 -18.01 -16.96 25.85
CA MET A 198 -19.30 -17.06 26.56
C MET A 198 -19.12 -17.36 28.04
N ASP A 199 -18.24 -18.29 28.41
CA ASP A 199 -17.97 -18.63 29.82
C ASP A 199 -17.38 -17.44 30.58
N ILE A 200 -16.42 -16.71 29.98
CA ILE A 200 -15.87 -15.48 30.56
C ILE A 200 -16.96 -14.42 30.74
N ARG A 201 -17.93 -14.35 29.82
CA ARG A 201 -19.06 -13.41 29.91
C ARG A 201 -20.00 -13.80 31.05
N LEU A 202 -20.35 -15.07 31.18
CA LEU A 202 -21.21 -15.57 32.28
C LEU A 202 -20.56 -15.32 33.64
N LEU A 203 -19.27 -15.65 33.78
CA LEU A 203 -18.52 -15.39 35.02
C LEU A 203 -18.44 -13.90 35.36
N ARG A 204 -18.34 -13.01 34.35
CA ARG A 204 -18.39 -11.55 34.59
C ARG A 204 -19.78 -11.09 35.00
N TYR A 205 -20.83 -11.66 34.41
CA TYR A 205 -22.23 -11.35 34.74
C TYR A 205 -22.59 -11.77 36.18
N ASP A 206 -22.13 -12.94 36.60
CA ASP A 206 -22.29 -13.41 37.99
C ASP A 206 -21.49 -12.54 38.96
N LYS A 207 -20.29 -12.12 38.57
CA LYS A 207 -19.45 -11.25 39.39
C LYS A 207 -20.04 -9.85 39.57
N THR A 208 -20.66 -9.27 38.54
CA THR A 208 -21.39 -7.99 38.65
C THR A 208 -22.66 -8.16 39.49
N ARG A 209 -23.42 -9.25 39.28
CA ARG A 209 -24.62 -9.54 40.07
C ARG A 209 -24.34 -9.74 41.57
N LEU A 210 -23.23 -10.39 41.92
CA LEU A 210 -22.79 -10.57 43.31
C LEU A 210 -22.22 -9.29 43.93
N ALA A 211 -21.68 -8.37 43.11
CA ALA A 211 -21.29 -7.04 43.56
C ALA A 211 -22.52 -6.19 43.89
N ASP A 212 -23.52 -6.20 43.01
CA ASP A 212 -24.79 -5.47 43.20
C ASP A 212 -25.60 -5.99 44.39
N ALA A 213 -25.53 -7.29 44.68
CA ALA A 213 -26.20 -7.92 45.82
C ALA A 213 -25.56 -7.57 47.19
N LYS A 214 -24.34 -7.03 47.22
CA LYS A 214 -23.66 -6.58 48.45
C LYS A 214 -23.92 -5.11 48.80
N GLU A 215 -24.47 -4.31 47.89
CA GLU A 215 -24.64 -2.87 48.08
C GLU A 215 -26.08 -2.44 48.47
N LYS A 216 -27.04 -3.37 48.55
CA LYS A 216 -28.44 -3.05 48.91
C LYS A 216 -28.89 -3.75 50.19
N PRO A 217 -29.27 -3.03 51.26
CA PRO A 217 -30.16 -3.56 52.27
C PRO A 217 -31.56 -3.71 51.68
N GLN A 218 -32.24 -4.76 52.16
CA GLN A 218 -33.63 -5.15 51.92
C GLN A 218 -34.54 -3.90 52.03
N ASP A 219 -35.40 -3.54 51.07
CA ASP A 219 -36.57 -4.26 50.59
C ASP A 219 -36.96 -3.74 49.19
N GLU A 220 -37.15 -4.62 48.22
CA GLU A 220 -38.12 -4.39 47.13
C GLU A 220 -38.32 -5.70 46.34
N GLU A 221 -39.55 -6.21 46.38
CA GLU A 221 -39.99 -7.46 45.79
C GLU A 221 -40.09 -7.32 44.26
N VAL A 222 -39.03 -7.72 43.55
CA VAL A 222 -39.01 -7.68 42.07
C VAL A 222 -39.71 -8.92 41.50
N LYS A 223 -40.96 -8.71 41.05
CA LYS A 223 -41.80 -9.65 40.31
C LYS A 223 -41.16 -10.04 38.97
N LEU A 224 -40.97 -11.33 38.71
CA LEU A 224 -40.54 -11.85 37.42
C LEU A 224 -41.58 -11.55 36.32
N PRO A 225 -41.18 -11.07 35.12
CA PRO A 225 -42.04 -11.16 33.94
C PRO A 225 -41.90 -12.54 33.29
N SER A 226 -43.07 -13.14 33.05
CA SER A 226 -43.29 -14.43 32.42
C SER A 226 -42.89 -14.45 30.94
N SER A 227 -42.42 -15.62 30.52
CA SER A 227 -42.17 -16.07 29.15
C SER A 227 -43.17 -15.57 28.11
N SER A 228 -42.70 -14.79 27.12
CA SER A 228 -43.16 -14.76 25.72
C SER A 228 -42.15 -14.04 24.81
N GLN A 229 -41.34 -14.83 24.10
CA GLN A 229 -40.69 -14.56 22.80
C GLN A 229 -40.34 -13.10 22.42
N GLN A 230 -39.12 -12.68 22.73
CA GLN A 230 -38.13 -12.18 21.76
C GLN A 230 -36.75 -12.29 22.43
N PRO A 231 -35.69 -12.76 21.75
CA PRO A 231 -34.35 -12.58 22.30
C PRO A 231 -34.07 -11.08 22.31
N PHE A 232 -34.24 -10.45 23.48
CA PHE A 232 -33.74 -9.12 23.75
C PHE A 232 -32.22 -9.19 23.60
N LEU A 233 -31.75 -8.90 22.39
CA LEU A 233 -30.34 -8.88 22.03
C LEU A 233 -29.72 -7.72 22.82
N ALA A 234 -29.23 -8.06 24.01
CA ALA A 234 -28.60 -7.15 24.94
C ALA A 234 -27.53 -6.33 24.20
N MET A 235 -27.84 -5.04 24.09
CA MET A 235 -27.06 -3.96 23.53
C MET A 235 -25.69 -3.88 24.23
N VAL A 236 -24.69 -4.56 23.67
CA VAL A 236 -23.30 -4.53 24.13
C VAL A 236 -22.45 -3.90 23.03
N GLY A 237 -22.01 -2.66 23.25
CA GLY A 237 -21.14 -1.91 22.35
C GLY A 237 -21.90 -1.27 21.19
N ALA A 238 -22.28 0.00 21.36
CA ALA A 238 -23.17 0.78 20.49
C ALA A 238 -22.83 0.76 18.99
N THR A 239 -21.64 0.34 18.56
CA THR A 239 -21.23 0.31 17.15
C THR A 239 -21.27 -1.09 16.51
N LYS A 240 -20.99 -2.16 17.27
CA LYS A 240 -20.88 -3.53 16.72
C LYS A 240 -22.23 -4.25 16.63
N GLY A 241 -23.17 -3.94 17.52
CA GLY A 241 -24.54 -4.46 17.46
C GLY A 241 -25.34 -3.85 16.31
N LEU A 242 -25.22 -2.54 16.09
CA LEU A 242 -25.85 -1.85 14.96
C LEU A 242 -25.31 -2.31 13.62
N ALA A 243 -23.99 -2.56 13.53
CA ALA A 243 -23.39 -3.14 12.33
C ALA A 243 -24.01 -4.51 11.99
N GLY A 244 -24.21 -5.38 12.99
CA GLY A 244 -24.86 -6.69 12.78
C GLY A 244 -26.32 -6.59 12.33
N ILE A 245 -27.09 -5.65 12.87
CA ILE A 245 -28.48 -5.39 12.43
C ILE A 245 -28.50 -4.83 11.02
N ALA A 246 -27.58 -3.91 10.69
CA ALA A 246 -27.46 -3.35 9.36
C ALA A 246 -27.09 -4.43 8.34
N GLU A 247 -26.16 -5.33 8.67
CA GLU A 247 -25.76 -6.45 7.82
C GLU A 247 -26.94 -7.41 7.56
N GLN A 248 -27.71 -7.75 8.60
CA GLN A 248 -28.92 -8.59 8.46
C GLN A 248 -29.95 -7.93 7.53
N LYS A 249 -30.20 -6.63 7.71
CA LYS A 249 -31.11 -5.86 6.84
C LYS A 249 -30.61 -5.77 5.41
N ILE A 250 -29.29 -5.62 5.19
CA ILE A 250 -28.69 -5.63 3.85
C ILE A 250 -28.89 -7.01 3.19
N VAL A 251 -28.69 -8.10 3.94
CA VAL A 251 -28.89 -9.47 3.43
C VAL A 251 -30.37 -9.73 3.09
N GLU A 252 -31.30 -9.28 3.92
CA GLU A 252 -32.74 -9.37 3.64
C GLU A 252 -33.16 -8.52 2.43
N ALA A 253 -32.63 -7.31 2.30
CA ALA A 253 -32.87 -6.43 1.16
C ALA A 253 -32.24 -6.96 -0.15
N LEU A 254 -31.12 -7.67 -0.05
CA LEU A 254 -30.48 -8.35 -1.18
C LEU A 254 -31.30 -9.57 -1.63
N LYS A 255 -31.74 -10.41 -0.67
CA LYS A 255 -32.59 -11.58 -0.93
C LYS A 255 -33.94 -11.20 -1.52
N SER A 256 -34.54 -10.12 -1.03
CA SER A 256 -35.82 -9.61 -1.53
C SER A 256 -35.69 -8.82 -2.85
N GLY A 257 -34.48 -8.60 -3.36
CA GLY A 257 -34.24 -7.82 -4.58
C GLY A 257 -34.58 -6.33 -4.46
N GLN A 258 -34.94 -5.84 -3.26
CA GLN A 258 -35.29 -4.43 -3.01
C GLN A 258 -34.18 -3.46 -3.41
N LEU A 259 -32.90 -3.89 -3.29
CA LEU A 259 -31.75 -3.08 -3.69
C LEU A 259 -31.61 -2.90 -5.21
N GLN A 260 -32.12 -3.86 -6.00
CA GLN A 260 -32.11 -3.77 -7.47
C GLN A 260 -33.34 -3.03 -8.00
N ALA A 261 -34.49 -3.21 -7.36
CA ALA A 261 -35.76 -2.58 -7.72
C ALA A 261 -35.86 -1.10 -7.29
N ASN A 262 -34.87 -0.56 -6.57
CA ASN A 262 -34.90 0.83 -6.12
C ASN A 262 -34.75 1.82 -7.29
N SER A 263 -35.80 2.58 -7.56
CA SER A 263 -35.87 3.62 -8.61
C SER A 263 -34.91 4.80 -8.38
N LEU A 264 -34.53 5.07 -7.12
CA LEU A 264 -33.56 6.11 -6.78
C LEU A 264 -32.10 5.67 -6.98
N ARG A 265 -31.88 4.46 -7.51
CA ARG A 265 -30.54 3.98 -7.82
C ARG A 265 -30.00 4.75 -9.03
N GLY A 266 -28.79 5.28 -8.90
CA GLY A 266 -28.09 5.90 -10.03
C GLY A 266 -27.93 4.92 -11.19
N ARG A 267 -27.86 5.45 -12.41
CA ARG A 267 -27.52 4.64 -13.59
C ARG A 267 -26.13 4.01 -13.38
N PRO A 268 -25.91 2.77 -13.86
CA PRO A 268 -24.58 2.19 -13.83
C PRO A 268 -23.61 3.14 -14.52
N ILE A 269 -22.45 3.36 -13.89
CA ILE A 269 -21.39 4.18 -14.47
C ILE A 269 -21.06 3.59 -15.85
N PRO A 270 -21.11 4.37 -16.94
CA PRO A 270 -20.77 3.86 -18.25
C PRO A 270 -19.31 3.39 -18.20
N ARG A 271 -19.12 2.11 -18.50
CA ARG A 271 -17.80 1.50 -18.53
C ARG A 271 -17.18 1.83 -19.88
N ASP A 272 -15.98 2.39 -19.88
CA ASP A 272 -15.33 2.74 -21.13
C ASP A 272 -15.01 1.45 -21.90
N TYR A 273 -15.32 1.41 -23.19
CA TYR A 273 -15.13 0.23 -24.03
C TYR A 273 -13.69 -0.29 -23.98
N ASN A 274 -12.73 0.64 -23.90
CA ASN A 274 -11.30 0.35 -23.86
C ASN A 274 -10.83 -0.30 -22.54
N GLU A 275 -11.65 -0.32 -21.46
CA GLU A 275 -11.31 -1.03 -20.21
C GLU A 275 -11.22 -2.55 -20.41
N THR A 276 -11.92 -3.07 -21.41
CA THR A 276 -12.00 -4.50 -21.70
C THR A 276 -10.97 -4.92 -22.76
N ASN A 277 -10.15 -3.97 -23.24
CA ASN A 277 -9.16 -4.24 -24.26
C ASN A 277 -8.01 -5.08 -23.67
N PRO A 278 -7.77 -6.32 -24.15
CA PRO A 278 -6.69 -7.18 -23.65
C PRO A 278 -5.28 -6.64 -23.94
N TYR A 279 -5.16 -5.73 -24.92
CA TYR A 279 -3.87 -5.18 -25.37
C TYR A 279 -3.47 -3.90 -24.64
N LEU A 280 -4.39 -3.25 -23.91
CA LEU A 280 -4.04 -2.17 -23.01
C LEU A 280 -3.92 -2.71 -21.59
N GLN A 281 -2.79 -2.42 -20.95
CA GLN A 281 -2.68 -2.69 -19.53
C GLN A 281 -3.63 -1.77 -18.76
N ARG A 282 -4.11 -2.22 -17.59
CA ARG A 282 -5.09 -1.48 -16.78
C ARG A 282 -4.59 -0.08 -16.42
N GLU A 283 -3.29 0.04 -16.19
CA GLU A 283 -2.60 1.29 -15.83
C GLU A 283 -2.51 2.23 -17.02
N GLU A 284 -2.23 1.72 -18.22
CA GLU A 284 -2.19 2.49 -19.47
C GLU A 284 -3.57 3.01 -19.83
N PHE A 285 -4.61 2.20 -19.60
CA PHE A 285 -5.99 2.64 -19.73
C PHE A 285 -6.30 3.81 -18.77
N VAL A 286 -5.95 3.67 -17.49
CA VAL A 286 -6.20 4.71 -16.47
C VAL A 286 -5.41 5.99 -16.78
N LEU A 287 -4.16 5.86 -17.22
CA LEU A 287 -3.31 6.98 -17.64
C LEU A 287 -3.88 7.68 -18.87
N ASN A 288 -4.24 6.94 -19.92
CA ASN A 288 -4.86 7.52 -21.12
C ASN A 288 -6.18 8.23 -20.79
N ARG A 289 -6.97 7.68 -19.86
CA ARG A 289 -8.19 8.34 -19.37
C ARG A 289 -7.89 9.64 -18.63
N MET A 290 -6.83 9.68 -17.82
CA MET A 290 -6.41 10.93 -17.15
C MET A 290 -5.93 11.98 -18.17
N ILE A 291 -5.11 11.57 -19.13
CA ILE A 291 -4.63 12.42 -20.23
C ILE A 291 -5.82 13.01 -21.02
N GLN A 292 -6.79 12.17 -21.38
CA GLN A 292 -8.01 12.60 -22.08
C GLN A 292 -8.86 13.56 -21.25
N ARG A 293 -9.03 13.30 -19.94
CA ARG A 293 -9.78 14.20 -19.04
C ARG A 293 -9.11 15.54 -18.83
N GLN A 294 -7.78 15.58 -18.85
CA GLN A 294 -7.00 16.81 -18.73
C GLN A 294 -6.89 17.56 -20.06
N GLY A 295 -7.34 16.98 -21.17
CA GLY A 295 -7.15 17.55 -22.51
C GLY A 295 -5.68 17.65 -22.92
N ALA A 296 -4.78 16.98 -22.20
CA ALA A 296 -3.34 17.06 -22.41
C ALA A 296 -2.98 16.16 -23.59
N MET A 297 -3.08 16.69 -24.81
CA MET A 297 -2.69 15.95 -25.99
C MET A 297 -1.15 15.85 -26.06
N PRO A 298 -0.55 14.67 -26.31
CA PRO A 298 0.89 14.57 -26.46
C PRO A 298 1.43 15.55 -27.52
N PRO A 299 2.62 16.14 -27.33
CA PRO A 299 3.13 17.21 -28.20
C PRO A 299 3.19 16.84 -29.70
N TRP A 300 3.51 15.58 -30.02
CA TRP A 300 3.56 15.10 -31.40
C TRP A 300 2.16 14.96 -32.03
N VAL A 301 1.13 14.65 -31.24
CA VAL A 301 -0.27 14.61 -31.73
C VAL A 301 -0.75 16.05 -31.98
N GLN A 302 -0.35 16.99 -31.13
CA GLN A 302 -0.62 18.41 -31.34
C GLN A 302 -0.02 18.89 -32.67
N LEU A 303 1.27 18.61 -32.89
CA LEU A 303 1.94 18.96 -34.13
C LEU A 303 1.28 18.32 -35.36
N ASN A 304 0.89 17.05 -35.27
CA ASN A 304 0.18 16.37 -36.36
C ASN A 304 -1.17 17.03 -36.66
N ASN A 305 -1.93 17.41 -35.62
CA ASN A 305 -3.20 18.10 -35.79
C ASN A 305 -3.02 19.50 -36.37
N ASP A 306 -2.00 20.23 -35.94
CA ASP A 306 -1.68 21.55 -36.47
C ASP A 306 -1.27 21.44 -37.95
N MET A 307 -0.41 20.48 -38.30
CA MET A 307 -0.05 20.17 -39.68
C MET A 307 -1.27 19.81 -40.53
N GLN A 308 -2.16 18.96 -40.01
CA GLN A 308 -3.39 18.60 -40.73
C GLN A 308 -4.28 19.83 -40.95
N ARG A 309 -4.41 20.73 -39.95
CA ARG A 309 -5.14 21.99 -40.12
C ARG A 309 -4.49 22.87 -41.18
N ASP A 310 -3.17 23.02 -41.18
CA ASP A 310 -2.45 23.80 -42.18
C ASP A 310 -2.61 23.24 -43.59
N ILE A 311 -2.57 21.91 -43.75
CA ILE A 311 -2.85 21.23 -45.03
C ILE A 311 -4.28 21.51 -45.48
N LEU A 312 -5.26 21.47 -44.57
CA LEU A 312 -6.65 21.80 -44.89
C LEU A 312 -6.80 23.26 -45.32
N PHE A 313 -6.17 24.20 -44.60
CA PHE A 313 -6.17 25.61 -44.98
C PHE A 313 -5.49 25.85 -46.33
N LEU A 314 -4.37 25.17 -46.61
CA LEU A 314 -3.72 25.22 -47.91
C LEU A 314 -4.68 24.73 -49.00
N ARG A 315 -5.31 23.57 -48.81
CA ARG A 315 -6.26 23.00 -49.77
C ARG A 315 -7.43 23.95 -50.02
N GLN A 316 -8.00 24.54 -48.97
CA GLN A 316 -9.07 25.52 -49.09
C GLN A 316 -8.63 26.78 -49.83
N ARG A 317 -7.42 27.30 -49.53
CA ARG A 317 -6.86 28.46 -50.23
C ARG A 317 -6.61 28.18 -51.71
N VAL A 318 -6.07 27.01 -52.03
CA VAL A 318 -5.85 26.54 -53.41
C VAL A 318 -7.18 26.39 -54.13
N GLN A 319 -8.18 25.76 -53.50
CA GLN A 319 -9.54 25.64 -54.06
C GLN A 319 -10.16 27.01 -54.30
N HIS A 320 -10.08 27.94 -53.33
CA HIS A 320 -10.62 29.29 -53.47
C HIS A 320 -9.94 30.06 -54.60
N ALA A 321 -8.60 30.04 -54.66
CA ALA A 321 -7.84 30.67 -55.72
C ALA A 321 -8.19 30.09 -57.10
N TRP A 322 -8.36 28.76 -57.17
CA TRP A 322 -8.80 28.07 -58.38
C TRP A 322 -10.22 28.48 -58.79
N ILE A 323 -11.18 28.54 -57.85
CA ILE A 323 -12.55 28.98 -58.12
C ILE A 323 -12.56 30.42 -58.64
N CYS A 324 -11.87 31.35 -57.97
CA CYS A 324 -11.79 32.75 -58.43
C CYS A 324 -11.21 32.86 -59.85
N ARG A 325 -10.18 32.07 -60.14
CA ARG A 325 -9.57 32.02 -61.48
C ARG A 325 -10.53 31.43 -62.52
N ALA A 326 -11.22 30.35 -62.20
CA ALA A 326 -12.21 29.74 -63.06
C ALA A 326 -13.37 30.70 -63.37
N LEU A 327 -13.87 31.41 -62.35
CA LEU A 327 -14.89 32.45 -62.52
C LEU A 327 -14.40 33.60 -63.40
N LYS A 328 -13.15 34.05 -63.24
CA LYS A 328 -12.57 35.07 -64.12
C LYS A 328 -12.49 34.61 -65.57
N ASN A 329 -12.07 33.37 -65.82
CA ASN A 329 -12.03 32.81 -67.17
C ASN A 329 -13.44 32.66 -67.77
N LEU A 330 -14.44 32.30 -66.94
CA LEU A 330 -15.85 32.24 -67.35
C LEU A 330 -16.39 33.60 -67.78
N ASP A 331 -16.00 34.66 -67.07
CA ASP A 331 -16.38 36.04 -67.38
C ASP A 331 -15.72 36.52 -68.68
N GLU A 332 -14.41 36.28 -68.84
CA GLU A 332 -13.65 36.62 -70.06
C GLU A 332 -14.19 35.90 -71.31
N THR A 333 -14.68 34.67 -71.16
CA THR A 333 -15.20 33.85 -72.28
C THR A 333 -16.71 34.00 -72.49
N ASN A 334 -17.43 34.70 -71.60
CA ASN A 334 -18.90 34.80 -71.55
C ASN A 334 -19.63 33.44 -71.61
N ALA A 335 -18.96 32.35 -71.23
CA ALA A 335 -19.50 30.99 -71.33
C ALA A 335 -20.68 30.74 -70.38
N TRP A 336 -20.86 31.60 -69.36
CA TRP A 336 -21.95 31.49 -68.38
C TRP A 336 -23.36 31.62 -68.97
N LEU A 337 -23.51 32.20 -70.17
CA LEU A 337 -24.81 32.36 -70.85
C LEU A 337 -25.43 31.01 -71.26
N ASP A 338 -24.61 30.02 -71.57
CA ASP A 338 -25.04 28.70 -72.03
C ASP A 338 -25.12 27.65 -70.89
N LEU A 339 -24.71 28.03 -69.67
CA LEU A 339 -24.52 27.15 -68.53
C LEU A 339 -25.69 27.26 -67.53
N ALA A 340 -26.22 26.12 -67.09
CA ALA A 340 -27.24 26.03 -66.04
C ALA A 340 -26.67 25.53 -64.69
N PRO A 341 -27.24 25.95 -63.54
CA PRO A 341 -26.82 25.46 -62.23
C PRO A 341 -27.12 23.96 -62.09
N VAL A 342 -26.13 23.16 -61.69
CA VAL A 342 -26.27 21.72 -61.48
C VAL A 342 -26.71 21.44 -60.04
N GLY A 343 -27.84 20.75 -59.87
CA GLY A 343 -28.29 20.27 -58.57
C GLY A 343 -27.55 18.99 -58.16
N VAL A 344 -26.82 19.03 -57.03
CA VAL A 344 -26.19 17.83 -56.45
C VAL A 344 -27.20 17.11 -55.57
N GLN A 345 -27.47 15.83 -55.87
CA GLN A 345 -28.31 14.99 -55.03
C GLN A 345 -27.44 14.26 -54.02
N TRP A 346 -27.66 14.58 -52.74
CA TRP A 346 -27.06 13.86 -51.63
C TRP A 346 -27.93 12.65 -51.31
N HIS A 347 -27.39 11.45 -51.47
CA HIS A 347 -28.08 10.25 -50.99
C HIS A 347 -27.90 10.15 -49.47
N ALA A 348 -29.00 9.85 -48.76
CA ALA A 348 -28.91 9.49 -47.36
C ALA A 348 -28.05 8.22 -47.21
N LYS A 349 -27.37 8.12 -46.06
CA LYS A 349 -26.49 7.00 -45.68
C LYS A 349 -27.15 5.66 -46.08
N SER A 350 -26.45 4.83 -46.86
CA SER A 350 -26.88 3.44 -47.01
C SER A 350 -26.73 2.74 -45.65
N ASN A 351 -27.63 1.81 -45.33
CA ASN A 351 -27.57 1.02 -44.08
C ASN A 351 -26.41 0.00 -44.06
N ASP A 352 -25.49 0.05 -45.02
CA ASP A 352 -24.34 -0.83 -45.09
C ASP A 352 -23.29 -0.35 -44.09
N ALA A 353 -23.07 -1.15 -43.05
CA ALA A 353 -22.21 -0.83 -41.90
C ALA A 353 -20.72 -0.55 -42.25
N ASP A 354 -20.32 -0.73 -43.51
CA ASP A 354 -18.93 -0.63 -43.95
C ASP A 354 -18.58 0.70 -44.67
N ASN A 355 -19.57 1.54 -45.02
CA ASN A 355 -19.31 2.81 -45.72
C ASN A 355 -20.05 3.99 -45.10
N ASP A 356 -19.40 4.66 -44.14
CA ASP A 356 -19.91 5.84 -43.43
C ASP A 356 -19.95 7.15 -44.25
N LEU A 357 -19.55 7.13 -45.52
CA LEU A 357 -19.44 8.33 -46.34
C LEU A 357 -20.74 8.63 -47.08
N PRO A 358 -21.28 9.86 -47.00
CA PRO A 358 -22.40 10.28 -47.83
C PRO A 358 -21.99 10.22 -49.31
N SER A 359 -22.51 9.25 -50.05
CA SER A 359 -22.33 9.20 -51.49
C SER A 359 -23.16 10.30 -52.13
N PHE A 360 -22.54 11.19 -52.89
CA PHE A 360 -23.25 12.13 -53.75
C PHE A 360 -23.27 11.61 -55.19
N ARG A 361 -24.38 11.83 -55.89
CA ARG A 361 -24.49 11.51 -57.31
C ARG A 361 -24.91 12.77 -58.05
N ILE A 362 -24.21 13.03 -59.16
CA ILE A 362 -24.48 14.16 -60.05
C ILE A 362 -25.13 13.59 -61.30
N GLU A 363 -26.46 13.58 -61.33
CA GLU A 363 -27.25 13.18 -62.51
C GLU A 363 -27.78 14.43 -63.20
N PRO A 364 -27.44 14.66 -64.49
CA PRO A 364 -27.97 15.79 -65.23
C PRO A 364 -29.44 15.57 -65.59
N ARG A 365 -30.29 16.54 -65.27
CA ARG A 365 -31.73 16.50 -65.58
C ARG A 365 -32.06 17.17 -66.91
N ASN A 366 -31.27 18.16 -67.31
CA ASN A 366 -31.48 19.00 -68.49
C ASN A 366 -30.26 18.98 -69.41
N GLU A 367 -30.47 19.21 -70.72
CA GLU A 367 -29.37 19.35 -71.69
C GLU A 367 -28.39 20.47 -71.30
N ALA A 368 -28.89 21.56 -70.73
CA ALA A 368 -28.05 22.65 -70.22
C ALA A 368 -27.17 22.22 -69.02
N GLU A 369 -27.65 21.32 -68.16
CA GLU A 369 -26.86 20.74 -67.05
C GLU A 369 -25.84 19.71 -67.57
N GLN A 370 -26.12 19.02 -68.67
CA GLN A 370 -25.14 18.15 -69.32
C GLN A 370 -23.98 18.97 -69.88
N ARG A 371 -24.28 20.06 -70.59
CA ARG A 371 -23.28 20.99 -71.12
C ARG A 371 -22.38 21.57 -70.03
N THR A 372 -22.94 21.86 -68.84
CA THR A 372 -22.11 22.37 -67.73
C THR A 372 -21.18 21.31 -67.17
N LEU A 373 -21.63 20.06 -67.04
CA LEU A 373 -20.78 18.95 -66.61
C LEU A 373 -19.68 18.64 -67.62
N GLU A 374 -20.00 18.69 -68.91
CA GLU A 374 -19.03 18.53 -69.98
C GLU A 374 -18.02 19.67 -69.98
N TRP A 375 -18.48 20.91 -69.80
CA TRP A 375 -17.60 22.08 -69.68
C TRP A 375 -16.67 21.96 -68.47
N VAL A 376 -17.18 21.59 -67.29
CA VAL A 376 -16.34 21.40 -66.09
C VAL A 376 -15.30 20.29 -66.30
N ARG A 377 -15.66 19.19 -66.96
CA ARG A 377 -14.73 18.10 -67.29
C ARG A 377 -13.68 18.51 -68.32
N ALA A 378 -14.04 19.38 -69.25
CA ALA A 378 -13.15 19.90 -70.28
C ALA A 378 -12.31 21.10 -69.82
N PHE A 379 -12.72 21.78 -68.74
CA PHE A 379 -12.06 22.98 -68.24
C PHE A 379 -10.63 22.68 -67.83
N ARG A 380 -9.70 23.37 -68.49
CA ARG A 380 -8.26 23.24 -68.29
C ARG A 380 -7.66 24.63 -68.19
N ASP A 381 -7.07 24.94 -67.03
CA ASP A 381 -6.29 26.17 -66.89
C ASP A 381 -4.83 25.89 -67.28
N ALA A 382 -4.35 26.57 -68.33
CA ALA A 382 -2.99 26.44 -68.83
C ALA A 382 -1.93 26.82 -67.78
N ALA A 383 -2.26 27.66 -66.80
CA ALA A 383 -1.35 28.03 -65.72
C ALA A 383 -1.21 26.97 -64.62
N TRP A 384 -2.16 26.03 -64.52
CA TRP A 384 -2.20 24.98 -63.48
C TRP A 384 -1.88 23.59 -64.03
N ILE A 385 -1.84 23.44 -65.36
CA ILE A 385 -1.19 22.29 -65.98
C ILE A 385 0.32 22.51 -65.78
N PRO A 386 1.06 21.56 -65.18
CA PRO A 386 2.51 21.66 -65.20
C PRO A 386 2.92 21.73 -66.66
N ALA A 387 3.52 22.85 -67.08
CA ALA A 387 4.32 22.88 -68.30
C ALA A 387 5.17 21.63 -68.23
N ARG A 388 4.96 20.67 -69.14
CA ARG A 388 5.67 19.39 -69.11
C ARG A 388 7.14 19.72 -68.91
N VAL A 389 7.66 19.44 -67.73
CA VAL A 389 9.08 19.60 -67.47
C VAL A 389 9.68 18.51 -68.35
N ASN A 390 10.18 18.90 -69.51
CA ASN A 390 11.11 18.09 -70.27
C ASN A 390 12.33 17.96 -69.36
N ILE A 391 12.34 16.91 -68.55
CA ILE A 391 13.52 16.47 -67.83
C ILE A 391 14.42 15.85 -68.92
N PRO A 392 15.66 16.36 -69.12
CA PRO A 392 16.60 15.80 -70.08
C PRO A 392 17.03 14.37 -69.73
#